data_AF-A0AAU4FZY8-F1
#
_entry.id   AF-A0AAU4FZY8-F1
#
_cell.length_a   1.000
_cell.length_b   1.000
_cell.length_c   1.000
_cell.angle_alpha   90.00
_cell.angle_beta   90.00
_cell.angle_gamma   90.00
#
_symmetry.space_group_name_H-M   'P 1'
#
loop_
_entity.id
_entity.type
_entity.pdbx_description
1 polymer ?
#
loop_
_entity_poly.entity_id
_entity_poly.type
_entity_poly.pdbx_seq_one_letter_code
_entity_poly.pdbx_strand_id
1 'polypeptide(L)'
;MPHTTLSPAPTTRATAPPAALSLEERLTLVNTQMTLRLDEAAVAYEVNTAHIPTEPVDLDDVVTLPLTPTLQPPPNAYPTPVAALLQRAHHRLLTGGWCSGALVDAEGARCLYGAIRAEARGDRGLESSAVTVLMDAIRRTFGDDVDSVPGFNDAWTNGRIPMRMLDQAAGLADARGL
;
A
#
# COMPACT_ATOMS: atom_id res chain seq x y z
N MET A 1 -69.25 -63.20 32.97
CA MET A 1 -67.95 -62.59 33.33
C MET A 1 -67.12 -62.46 32.06
N PRO A 2 -67.16 -61.34 31.33
CA PRO A 2 -66.32 -61.12 30.16
C PRO A 2 -64.99 -60.45 30.56
N HIS A 3 -63.87 -60.97 30.06
CA HIS A 3 -62.57 -60.32 30.18
C HIS A 3 -62.38 -59.37 28.99
N THR A 4 -62.35 -58.07 29.26
CA THR A 4 -61.99 -57.05 28.28
C THR A 4 -60.48 -57.04 28.09
N THR A 5 -60.00 -57.46 26.93
CA THR A 5 -58.62 -57.26 26.48
C THR A 5 -58.44 -55.83 25.99
N LEU A 6 -57.59 -55.04 26.67
CA LEU A 6 -57.16 -53.73 26.18
C LEU A 6 -56.17 -53.93 25.01
N SER A 7 -56.57 -53.45 23.83
CA SER A 7 -55.71 -53.35 22.65
C SER A 7 -54.76 -52.16 22.81
N PRO A 8 -53.44 -52.29 22.58
CA PRO A 8 -52.53 -51.16 22.66
C PRO A 8 -52.76 -50.20 21.49
N ALA A 9 -52.73 -48.89 21.78
CA ALA A 9 -52.87 -47.83 20.79
C ALA A 9 -51.65 -47.77 19.85
N PRO A 10 -51.83 -47.42 18.56
CA PRO A 10 -50.72 -47.27 17.63
C PRO A 10 -49.89 -46.03 18.00
N THR A 11 -48.64 -46.26 18.39
CA THR A 11 -47.66 -45.18 18.58
C THR A 11 -47.35 -44.55 17.22
N THR A 12 -47.72 -43.29 17.04
CA THR A 12 -47.34 -42.51 15.86
C THR A 12 -45.83 -42.28 15.92
N ARG A 13 -45.08 -42.87 14.98
CA ARG A 13 -43.62 -42.69 14.87
C ARG A 13 -43.33 -41.26 14.42
N ALA A 14 -42.68 -40.47 15.27
CA ALA A 14 -42.21 -39.14 14.92
C ALA A 14 -41.24 -39.21 13.74
N THR A 15 -41.46 -38.38 12.72
CA THR A 15 -40.56 -38.23 11.58
C THR A 15 -39.21 -37.70 12.08
N ALA A 16 -38.13 -38.40 11.75
CA ALA A 16 -36.78 -37.97 12.10
C ALA A 16 -36.49 -36.58 11.51
N PRO A 17 -35.79 -35.68 12.23
CA PRO A 17 -35.36 -34.41 11.67
C PRO A 17 -34.45 -34.66 10.45
N PRO A 18 -34.48 -33.77 9.43
CA PRO A 18 -33.63 -33.91 8.26
C PRO A 18 -32.15 -33.97 8.68
N ALA A 19 -31.41 -34.90 8.08
CA ALA A 19 -29.99 -35.06 8.35
C ALA A 19 -29.26 -33.72 8.10
N ALA A 20 -28.41 -33.32 9.04
CA ALA A 20 -27.56 -32.17 8.86
C ALA A 20 -26.57 -32.46 7.71
N LEU A 21 -26.45 -31.51 6.77
CA LEU A 21 -25.49 -31.63 5.66
C LEU A 21 -24.07 -31.80 6.20
N SER A 22 -23.30 -32.69 5.57
CA SER A 22 -21.87 -32.80 5.84
C SER A 22 -21.13 -31.52 5.45
N LEU A 23 -19.89 -31.37 5.90
CA LEU A 23 -19.06 -30.23 5.53
C LEU A 23 -18.86 -30.15 4.01
N GLU A 24 -18.62 -31.29 3.37
CA GLU A 24 -18.39 -31.43 1.93
C GLU A 24 -19.65 -31.06 1.14
N GLU A 25 -20.82 -31.48 1.61
CA GLU A 25 -22.11 -31.12 1.00
C GLU A 25 -22.37 -29.61 1.11
N ARG A 26 -22.05 -29.00 2.25
CA ARG A 26 -22.16 -27.55 2.45
C ARG A 26 -21.21 -26.78 1.55
N LEU A 27 -19.95 -27.22 1.44
CA LEU A 27 -18.96 -26.58 0.57
C LEU A 27 -19.35 -26.71 -0.90
N THR A 28 -19.84 -27.87 -1.32
CA THR A 28 -20.33 -28.09 -2.69
C THR A 28 -21.50 -27.18 -3.00
N LEU A 29 -22.48 -27.09 -2.09
CA LEU A 29 -23.64 -26.21 -2.23
C LEU A 29 -23.23 -24.73 -2.35
N VAL A 30 -22.33 -24.26 -1.48
CA VAL A 30 -21.84 -22.88 -1.53
C VAL A 30 -21.09 -22.60 -2.82
N ASN A 31 -20.23 -23.53 -3.25
CA ASN A 31 -19.49 -23.39 -4.49
C ASN A 31 -20.43 -23.28 -5.69
N THR A 32 -21.41 -24.18 -5.81
CA THR A 32 -22.42 -24.13 -6.88
C THR A 32 -23.22 -22.84 -6.87
N GLN A 33 -23.63 -22.36 -5.69
CA GLN A 33 -24.34 -21.08 -5.57
C GLN A 33 -23.47 -19.88 -6.00
N MET A 34 -22.20 -19.88 -5.63
CA MET A 34 -21.28 -18.81 -6.02
C MET A 34 -20.97 -18.84 -7.52
N THR A 35 -20.75 -20.01 -8.11
CA THR A 35 -20.59 -20.16 -9.56
C THR A 35 -21.79 -19.57 -10.29
N LEU A 36 -23.01 -19.95 -9.89
CA LEU A 36 -24.22 -19.45 -10.55
C LEU A 36 -24.39 -17.93 -10.42
N ARG A 37 -24.04 -17.35 -9.26
CA ARG A 37 -24.05 -15.89 -9.07
C ARG A 37 -23.02 -15.18 -9.94
N LEU A 38 -21.85 -15.78 -10.14
CA LEU A 38 -20.82 -15.22 -11.00
C LEU A 38 -21.22 -15.29 -12.47
N ASP A 39 -21.84 -16.40 -12.90
CA ASP A 39 -22.37 -16.55 -14.26
C ASP A 39 -23.46 -15.51 -14.54
N GLU A 40 -24.39 -15.31 -13.59
CA GLU A 40 -25.42 -14.27 -13.70
C GLU A 40 -24.81 -12.86 -13.76
N ALA A 41 -23.80 -12.57 -12.93
CA ALA A 41 -23.12 -11.29 -12.93
C ALA A 41 -22.33 -11.03 -14.23
N ALA A 42 -21.71 -12.07 -14.81
CA ALA A 42 -21.00 -11.98 -16.08
C ALA A 42 -21.96 -11.62 -17.22
N VAL A 43 -23.11 -12.31 -17.31
CA VAL A 43 -24.15 -12.00 -18.31
C VAL A 43 -24.69 -10.58 -18.11
N ALA A 44 -24.99 -10.19 -16.87
CA ALA A 44 -25.46 -8.84 -16.58
C ALA A 44 -24.42 -7.77 -16.95
N TYR A 45 -23.14 -8.03 -16.71
CA TYR A 45 -22.05 -7.15 -17.12
C TYR A 45 -21.97 -7.02 -18.64
N GLU A 46 -21.99 -8.13 -19.39
CA GLU A 46 -21.96 -8.12 -20.85
C GLU A 46 -23.15 -7.36 -21.45
N VAL A 47 -24.36 -7.62 -20.95
CA VAL A 47 -25.58 -6.92 -21.41
C VAL A 47 -25.52 -5.43 -21.11
N ASN A 48 -25.13 -5.06 -19.89
CA ASN A 48 -25.08 -3.66 -19.48
C ASN A 48 -23.94 -2.89 -20.18
N THR A 49 -22.85 -3.55 -20.55
CA THR A 49 -21.71 -2.89 -21.21
C THR A 49 -21.75 -2.99 -22.74
N ALA A 50 -22.67 -3.76 -23.34
CA ALA A 50 -22.79 -3.92 -24.80
C ALA A 50 -22.92 -2.61 -25.59
N HIS A 51 -23.40 -1.53 -24.97
CA HIS A 51 -23.54 -0.22 -25.61
C HIS A 51 -22.30 0.68 -25.45
N ILE A 52 -21.31 0.25 -24.67
CA ILE A 52 -20.06 0.99 -24.44
C ILE A 52 -19.05 0.49 -25.48
N PRO A 53 -18.55 1.34 -26.39
CA PRO A 53 -17.47 0.94 -27.29
C PRO A 53 -16.19 0.77 -26.48
N THR A 54 -15.87 -0.47 -26.09
CA THR A 54 -14.60 -0.81 -25.43
C THR A 54 -13.70 -1.52 -26.42
N GLU A 55 -12.62 -0.86 -26.84
CA GLU A 55 -11.49 -1.57 -27.46
C GLU A 55 -10.79 -2.38 -26.36
N PRO A 56 -10.46 -3.67 -26.58
CA PRO A 56 -9.63 -4.43 -25.66
C PRO A 56 -8.31 -3.67 -25.46
N VAL A 57 -7.98 -3.35 -24.21
CA VAL A 57 -6.69 -2.73 -23.90
C VAL A 57 -5.60 -3.75 -24.23
N ASP A 58 -4.83 -3.47 -25.27
CA ASP A 58 -3.61 -4.20 -25.58
C ASP A 58 -2.57 -3.89 -24.51
N LEU A 59 -2.39 -4.82 -23.58
CA LEU A 59 -1.43 -4.67 -22.48
C LEU A 59 0.01 -4.70 -22.98
N ASP A 60 0.28 -5.22 -24.18
CA ASP A 60 1.62 -5.22 -24.77
C ASP A 60 2.04 -3.81 -25.22
N ASP A 61 1.08 -2.97 -25.62
CA ASP A 61 1.32 -1.57 -26.02
C ASP A 61 1.48 -0.62 -24.81
N VAL A 62 0.93 -1.02 -23.64
CA VAL A 62 1.06 -0.30 -22.36
C VAL A 62 2.48 -0.46 -21.76
N VAL A 63 3.23 -1.50 -22.15
CA VAL A 63 4.62 -1.74 -21.68
C VAL A 63 5.63 -1.16 -22.68
N THR A 64 5.41 0.07 -23.12
CA THR A 64 6.43 0.85 -23.86
C THR A 64 7.02 2.00 -23.03
N LEU A 65 6.81 2.00 -21.70
CA LEU A 65 7.63 2.84 -20.83
C LEU A 65 9.05 2.26 -20.75
N PRO A 66 10.10 3.06 -20.99
CA PRO A 66 11.47 2.62 -20.77
C PRO A 66 11.65 2.13 -19.33
N LEU A 67 12.06 0.87 -19.16
CA LEU A 67 12.37 0.24 -17.85
C LEU A 67 13.52 0.91 -17.11
N THR A 68 14.20 1.86 -17.75
CA THR A 68 15.03 2.87 -17.10
C THR A 68 14.24 4.16 -17.05
N PRO A 69 13.58 4.48 -15.92
CA PRO A 69 13.26 5.84 -15.61
C PRO A 69 14.59 6.61 -15.63
N THR A 70 14.78 7.51 -16.59
CA THR A 70 15.69 8.64 -16.39
C THR A 70 15.02 9.55 -15.36
N LEU A 71 14.95 9.08 -14.11
CA LEU A 71 14.57 9.83 -12.90
C LEU A 71 15.67 10.82 -12.54
N GLN A 72 16.25 11.47 -13.54
CA GLN A 72 16.96 12.70 -13.30
C GLN A 72 15.86 13.77 -13.32
N PRO A 73 15.37 14.24 -12.15
CA PRO A 73 14.50 15.39 -12.14
C PRO A 73 15.17 16.49 -12.97
N PRO A 74 14.39 17.24 -13.77
CA PRO A 74 14.97 18.27 -14.62
C PRO A 74 15.87 19.15 -13.76
N PRO A 75 17.07 19.53 -14.24
CA PRO A 75 17.89 20.48 -13.52
C PRO A 75 17.03 21.73 -13.29
N ASN A 76 16.75 22.02 -12.01
CA ASN A 76 15.83 23.06 -11.52
C ASN A 76 14.33 22.70 -11.40
N ALA A 77 13.97 21.44 -11.17
CA ALA A 77 12.58 21.07 -10.80
C ALA A 77 12.05 21.89 -9.60
N TYR A 78 12.94 22.26 -8.68
CA TYR A 78 12.64 23.08 -7.51
C TYR A 78 13.54 24.32 -7.51
N PRO A 79 12.99 25.53 -7.72
CA PRO A 79 13.75 26.77 -7.75
C PRO A 79 14.26 27.20 -6.36
N THR A 80 13.65 26.68 -5.29
CA THR A 80 13.94 27.12 -3.93
C THR A 80 15.03 26.25 -3.26
N PRO A 81 15.96 26.82 -2.48
CA PRO A 81 17.13 26.10 -1.98
C PRO A 81 16.83 24.85 -1.15
N VAL A 82 15.85 24.91 -0.23
CA VAL A 82 15.52 23.78 0.66
C VAL A 82 14.86 22.66 -0.14
N ALA A 83 13.89 22.99 -1.00
CA ALA A 83 13.25 22.01 -1.88
C ALA A 83 14.27 21.33 -2.81
N ALA A 84 15.18 22.10 -3.41
CA ALA A 84 16.25 21.58 -4.25
C ALA A 84 17.19 20.64 -3.48
N LEU A 85 17.52 20.95 -2.22
CA LEU A 85 18.33 20.05 -1.39
C LEU A 85 17.61 18.74 -1.12
N LEU A 86 16.35 18.80 -0.66
CA LEU A 86 15.56 17.61 -0.33
C LEU A 86 15.40 16.68 -1.54
N GLN A 87 15.23 17.25 -2.74
CA GLN A 87 15.17 16.46 -3.97
C GLN A 87 16.50 15.79 -4.31
N ARG A 88 17.64 16.48 -4.14
CA ARG A 88 18.95 15.85 -4.33
C ARG A 88 19.20 14.74 -3.30
N ALA A 89 18.76 14.94 -2.05
CA ALA A 89 18.85 13.92 -1.02
C ALA A 89 18.00 12.69 -1.35
N HIS A 90 16.78 12.90 -1.85
CA HIS A 90 15.92 11.82 -2.36
C HIS A 90 16.61 11.04 -3.49
N HIS A 91 17.11 11.74 -4.50
CA HIS A 91 17.81 11.12 -5.63
C HIS A 91 19.06 10.36 -5.18
N ARG A 92 19.84 10.91 -4.23
CA ARG A 92 21.01 10.24 -3.65
C ARG A 92 20.66 8.90 -3.01
N LEU A 93 19.54 8.80 -2.30
CA LEU A 93 19.10 7.53 -1.71
C LEU A 93 18.57 6.56 -2.77
N LEU A 94 17.87 7.08 -3.78
CA LEU A 94 17.35 6.28 -4.88
C LEU A 94 18.47 5.60 -5.68
N THR A 95 19.59 6.29 -5.90
CA THR A 95 20.73 5.76 -6.67
C THR A 95 21.81 5.10 -5.80
N GLY A 96 22.00 5.59 -4.57
CA GLY A 96 23.09 5.19 -3.68
C GLY A 96 22.69 4.22 -2.57
N GLY A 97 21.40 3.90 -2.46
CA GLY A 97 20.87 3.03 -1.42
C GLY A 97 20.54 3.77 -0.12
N TRP A 98 19.72 3.11 0.68
CA TRP A 98 19.26 3.55 1.98
C TRP A 98 19.70 2.58 3.08
N CYS A 99 20.05 3.11 4.26
CA CYS A 99 20.37 2.31 5.44
C CYS A 99 19.70 2.84 6.73
N SER A 100 19.58 1.95 7.71
CA SER A 100 19.12 2.22 9.08
C SER A 100 20.26 2.08 10.09
N GLY A 101 20.20 2.79 11.20
CA GLY A 101 21.11 2.66 12.35
C GLY A 101 22.50 3.27 12.13
N ALA A 102 22.78 3.83 10.95
CA ALA A 102 24.04 4.51 10.63
C ALA A 102 23.81 5.71 9.70
N LEU A 103 24.73 6.67 9.69
CA LEU A 103 24.70 7.77 8.71
C LEU A 103 25.09 7.30 7.31
N VAL A 104 26.05 6.37 7.26
CA VAL A 104 26.54 5.69 6.07
C VAL A 104 26.89 4.26 6.50
N ASP A 105 26.47 3.25 5.75
CA ASP A 105 26.88 1.85 6.01
C ASP A 105 28.18 1.48 5.29
N ALA A 106 28.58 0.19 5.38
CA ALA A 106 29.83 -0.30 4.80
C ALA A 106 29.80 -0.27 3.25
N GLU A 107 28.61 -0.40 2.67
CA GLU A 107 28.34 -0.39 1.23
C GLU A 107 28.18 1.05 0.69
N GLY A 108 28.11 2.05 1.56
CA GLY A 108 28.02 3.47 1.21
C GLY A 108 26.59 4.01 1.12
N ALA A 109 25.58 3.20 1.42
CA ALA A 109 24.19 3.64 1.52
C ALA A 109 24.00 4.53 2.75
N ARG A 110 22.98 5.39 2.71
CA ARG A 110 22.82 6.49 3.70
C ARG A 110 21.44 6.47 4.35
N CYS A 111 21.36 6.93 5.59
CA CYS A 111 20.07 7.26 6.18
C CYS A 111 19.55 8.62 5.67
N LEU A 112 18.30 8.97 6.00
CA LEU A 112 17.70 10.26 5.64
C LEU A 112 18.58 11.45 6.01
N TYR A 113 19.00 11.51 7.27
CA TYR A 113 19.82 12.62 7.76
C TYR A 113 21.21 12.62 7.11
N GLY A 114 21.80 11.45 6.88
CA GLY A 114 23.08 11.29 6.18
C GLY A 114 23.04 11.77 4.73
N ALA A 115 21.91 11.59 4.03
CA ALA A 115 21.70 12.11 2.68
C ALA A 115 21.55 13.63 2.65
N ILE A 116 20.75 14.20 3.56
CA ILE A 116 20.57 15.66 3.70
C ILE A 116 21.92 16.32 4.00
N ARG A 117 22.66 15.83 4.99
CA ARG A 117 23.98 16.37 5.36
C ARG A 117 24.97 16.33 4.19
N ALA A 118 24.96 15.25 3.41
CA ALA A 118 25.82 15.14 2.23
C ALA A 118 25.47 16.19 1.16
N GLU A 119 24.18 16.46 0.94
CA GLU A 119 23.69 17.42 -0.05
C GLU A 119 23.69 18.88 0.41
N ALA A 120 23.76 19.12 1.72
CA ALA A 120 23.94 20.45 2.31
C ALA A 120 25.37 20.99 2.13
N ARG A 121 26.35 20.11 1.85
CA ARG A 121 27.75 20.47 1.57
C ARG A 121 28.38 21.38 2.64
N GLY A 122 27.99 21.19 3.91
CA GLY A 122 28.49 21.95 5.05
C GLY A 122 27.67 23.21 5.41
N ASP A 123 26.65 23.57 4.63
CA ASP A 123 25.72 24.63 4.99
C ASP A 123 24.77 24.15 6.11
N ARG A 124 25.08 24.52 7.35
CA ARG A 124 24.29 24.14 8.53
C ARG A 124 22.91 24.78 8.55
N GLY A 125 22.74 25.97 7.98
CA GLY A 125 21.44 26.64 7.92
C GLY A 125 20.49 25.94 6.97
N LEU A 126 21.01 25.57 5.80
CA LEU A 126 20.27 24.80 4.80
C LEU A 126 19.96 23.38 5.27
N GLU A 127 20.92 22.70 5.92
CA GLU A 127 20.71 21.39 6.54
C GLU A 127 19.58 21.43 7.59
N SER A 128 19.64 22.39 8.53
CA SER A 128 18.64 22.55 9.60
C SER A 128 17.25 22.84 9.04
N SER A 129 17.17 23.72 8.02
CA SER A 129 15.91 24.06 7.36
C SER A 129 15.30 22.85 6.65
N ALA A 130 16.11 22.07 5.94
CA ALA A 130 15.66 20.85 5.29
C ALA A 130 15.18 19.79 6.29
N VAL A 131 15.90 19.57 7.40
CA VAL A 131 15.47 18.65 8.46
C VAL A 131 14.16 19.11 9.09
N THR A 132 13.97 20.42 9.28
CA THR A 132 12.73 20.99 9.83
C THR A 132 11.54 20.71 8.92
N VAL A 133 11.68 20.97 7.61
CA VAL A 133 10.61 20.70 6.64
C VAL A 133 10.33 19.20 6.52
N LEU A 134 11.37 18.35 6.55
CA LEU A 134 11.20 16.90 6.55
C LEU A 134 10.41 16.43 7.78
N MET A 135 10.74 16.93 8.98
CA MET A 135 9.98 16.57 10.20
C MET A 135 8.52 16.99 10.11
N ASP A 136 8.23 18.17 9.55
CA ASP A 136 6.85 18.62 9.34
C ASP A 136 6.11 17.71 8.34
N ALA A 137 6.74 17.34 7.22
CA ALA A 137 6.16 16.39 6.27
C ALA A 137 5.88 15.02 6.92
N ILE A 138 6.81 14.51 7.75
CA ILE A 138 6.64 13.26 8.49
C ILE A 138 5.47 13.36 9.46
N ARG A 139 5.40 14.41 10.29
CA ARG A 139 4.35 14.57 11.29
C ARG A 139 2.96 14.75 10.68
N ARG A 140 2.87 15.43 9.54
CA ARG A 140 1.62 15.53 8.76
C ARG A 140 1.08 14.18 8.30
N THR A 141 1.96 13.19 8.11
CA THR A 141 1.58 11.88 7.58
C THR A 141 1.42 10.83 8.68
N PHE A 142 2.27 10.89 9.71
CA PHE A 142 2.39 9.84 10.72
C PHE A 142 1.98 10.25 12.13
N GLY A 143 1.75 11.55 12.39
CA GLY A 143 1.42 12.07 13.70
C GLY A 143 2.55 12.84 14.38
N ASP A 144 2.19 13.65 15.38
CA ASP A 144 3.12 14.52 16.11
C ASP A 144 4.02 13.77 17.11
N ASP A 145 3.74 12.49 17.36
CA ASP A 145 4.51 11.60 18.24
C ASP A 145 5.84 11.15 17.62
N VAL A 146 6.10 11.49 16.35
CA VAL A 146 7.41 11.26 15.75
C VAL A 146 8.45 12.24 16.30
N ASP A 147 9.40 11.69 17.07
CA ASP A 147 10.37 12.45 17.83
C ASP A 147 11.51 13.05 16.98
N SER A 148 12.00 12.31 15.98
CA SER A 148 13.18 12.75 15.21
C SER A 148 13.32 12.07 13.85
N VAL A 149 14.08 12.68 12.93
CA VAL A 149 14.40 12.08 11.61
C VAL A 149 15.17 10.76 11.75
N PRO A 150 16.22 10.64 12.60
CA PRO A 150 16.89 9.35 12.79
C PRO A 150 15.96 8.28 13.36
N GLY A 151 15.15 8.60 14.37
CA GLY A 151 14.18 7.66 14.94
C GLY A 151 13.15 7.19 13.92
N PHE A 152 12.61 8.12 13.11
CA PHE A 152 11.72 7.79 12.01
C PHE A 152 12.41 6.93 10.95
N ASN A 153 13.65 7.25 10.57
CA ASN A 153 14.42 6.46 9.61
C ASN A 153 14.56 5.01 10.06
N ASP A 154 14.97 4.81 11.31
CA ASP A 154 15.33 3.49 11.84
C ASP A 154 14.11 2.62 12.17
N ALA A 155 12.90 3.17 12.14
CA ALA A 155 11.65 2.45 12.38
C ALA A 155 11.21 1.55 11.21
N TRP A 156 11.89 1.60 10.06
CA TRP A 156 11.49 0.87 8.85
C TRP A 156 12.46 -0.23 8.48
N THR A 157 11.95 -1.33 7.90
CA THR A 157 12.76 -2.43 7.37
C THR A 157 13.39 -2.11 6.01
N ASN A 158 12.86 -1.12 5.29
CA ASN A 158 13.39 -0.68 4.01
C ASN A 158 13.15 0.82 3.79
N GLY A 159 13.89 1.39 2.82
CA GLY A 159 13.89 2.82 2.58
C GLY A 159 12.68 3.38 1.84
N ARG A 160 11.68 2.58 1.42
CA ARG A 160 10.58 3.10 0.58
C ARG A 160 9.82 4.24 1.25
N ILE A 161 9.42 4.04 2.50
CA ILE A 161 8.67 5.07 3.24
C ILE A 161 9.56 6.25 3.62
N PRO A 162 10.76 6.04 4.21
CA PRO A 162 11.73 7.11 4.43
C PRO A 162 11.98 7.98 3.17
N MET A 163 12.33 7.37 2.04
CA MET A 163 12.65 8.09 0.80
C MET A 163 11.46 8.89 0.28
N ARG A 164 10.24 8.32 0.31
CA ARG A 164 9.01 9.03 -0.08
C ARG A 164 8.81 10.31 0.73
N MET A 165 9.21 10.34 1.99
CA MET A 165 9.07 11.54 2.81
C MET A 165 10.00 12.68 2.38
N LEU A 166 11.13 12.40 1.75
CA LEU A 166 12.00 13.45 1.18
C LEU A 166 11.34 14.12 -0.03
N ASP A 167 10.70 13.34 -0.90
CA ASP A 167 9.99 13.85 -2.08
C ASP A 167 8.79 14.72 -1.64
N GLN A 168 8.00 14.25 -0.67
CA GLN A 168 6.92 15.03 -0.08
C GLN A 168 7.41 16.30 0.61
N ALA A 169 8.55 16.23 1.32
CA ALA A 169 9.16 17.39 1.96
C ALA A 169 9.68 18.40 0.92
N ALA A 170 10.21 17.94 -0.22
CA ALA A 170 10.64 18.81 -1.31
C ALA A 170 9.44 19.60 -1.89
N GLY A 171 8.32 18.91 -2.17
CA GLY A 171 7.09 19.58 -2.60
C GLY A 171 6.52 20.55 -1.55
N LEU A 172 6.63 20.22 -0.26
CA LEU A 172 6.23 21.10 0.84
C LEU A 172 7.11 22.36 0.95
N ALA A 173 8.43 22.21 0.79
CA ALA A 173 9.36 23.33 0.79
C ALA A 173 9.09 24.28 -0.39
N ASP A 174 8.87 23.71 -1.58
CA ASP A 174 8.59 24.48 -2.80
C ASP A 174 7.29 25.29 -2.68
N ALA A 175 6.22 24.66 -2.20
CA ALA A 175 4.95 25.32 -1.92
C ALA A 175 5.06 26.47 -0.89
N ARG A 176 6.14 26.52 -0.11
CA ARG A 176 6.44 27.57 0.88
C ARG A 176 7.47 28.59 0.41
N GLY A 177 8.08 28.40 -0.76
CA GLY A 177 9.14 29.27 -1.24
C GLY A 177 10.49 29.09 -0.54
N LEU A 178 10.80 27.90 0.00
CA LEU A 178 11.97 27.60 0.86
C LEU A 178 13.11 26.85 0.15
#